data_AF-A0A1I0ZVV9-F1
#
_entry.id   AF-A0A1I0ZVV9-F1
#
_cell.length_a   1.000
_cell.length_b   1.000
_cell.length_c   1.000
_cell.angle_alpha   90.00
_cell.angle_beta   90.00
_cell.angle_gamma   90.00
#
_symmetry.space_group_name_H-M   'P 1'
#
loop_
_entity.id
_entity.type
_entity.pdbx_description
1 polymer ?
#
loop_
_entity_poly.entity_id
_entity_poly.type
_entity_poly.pdbx_seq_one_letter_code
_entity_poly.pdbx_strand_id
1 'polypeptide(L)'
;MKKIITIIFLFNFLICFSQKKEFANQGEQENYWAEQLFKKEYKKQDFEKFKGKIEILNNNQIKFDNKILNIHCPKIYLPIFSTGIFFPQIIIGNTENNKVLTDEDVAKLNPEERFRYNLNRNDSFSISELEELIFLSNSPKIKRFRFWSFRHGFANPQVYFFELINEKADNKTSIEKFIKNAKLTYFKAGHMVI
;
A
#
# COMPACT_ATOMS: atom_id res chain seq x y z
N MET A 1 -19.15 -1.60 -70.00
CA MET A 1 -20.23 -1.70 -68.98
C MET A 1 -19.66 -2.36 -67.73
N LYS A 2 -20.06 -1.85 -66.56
CA LYS A 2 -19.35 -1.89 -65.27
C LYS A 2 -19.10 -3.30 -64.72
N LYS A 3 -17.87 -3.53 -64.25
CA LYS A 3 -17.48 -4.65 -63.39
C LYS A 3 -18.11 -4.44 -62.00
N ILE A 4 -18.85 -5.42 -61.50
CA ILE A 4 -19.27 -5.47 -60.09
C ILE A 4 -18.53 -6.66 -59.49
N ILE A 5 -17.47 -6.37 -58.74
CA ILE A 5 -16.80 -7.34 -57.86
C ILE A 5 -17.38 -7.08 -56.48
N THR A 6 -18.26 -7.98 -56.02
CA THR A 6 -18.80 -7.94 -54.66
C THR A 6 -17.74 -8.53 -53.72
N ILE A 7 -17.05 -7.66 -52.97
CA ILE A 7 -16.16 -8.09 -51.88
C ILE A 7 -17.00 -8.24 -50.62
N ILE A 8 -17.17 -9.49 -50.17
CA ILE A 8 -17.80 -9.81 -48.89
C ILE A 8 -16.76 -9.62 -47.78
N PHE A 9 -16.86 -8.52 -47.04
CA PHE A 9 -16.08 -8.31 -45.82
C PHE A 9 -16.75 -9.09 -44.66
N LEU A 10 -16.22 -10.28 -44.36
CA LEU A 10 -16.55 -11.02 -43.14
C LEU A 10 -15.85 -10.35 -41.96
N PHE A 11 -16.53 -9.39 -41.34
CA PHE A 11 -16.15 -8.82 -40.05
C PHE A 11 -16.38 -9.90 -38.96
N ASN A 12 -15.35 -10.70 -38.68
CA ASN A 12 -15.34 -11.56 -37.50
C ASN A 12 -15.25 -10.66 -36.26
N PHE A 13 -16.40 -10.33 -35.68
CA PHE A 13 -16.49 -9.85 -34.32
C PHE A 13 -16.02 -10.98 -33.40
N LEU A 14 -14.73 -11.00 -33.06
CA LEU A 14 -14.26 -11.65 -31.86
C LEU A 14 -14.87 -10.89 -30.68
N ILE A 15 -16.06 -11.31 -30.27
CA ILE A 15 -16.62 -10.95 -28.97
C ILE A 15 -15.70 -11.65 -27.96
N CYS A 16 -14.65 -10.96 -27.50
CA CYS A 16 -13.95 -11.34 -26.29
C CYS A 16 -14.97 -11.26 -25.15
N PHE A 17 -15.66 -12.37 -24.89
CA PHE A 17 -16.28 -12.60 -23.61
C PHE A 17 -15.15 -12.56 -22.58
N SER A 18 -14.97 -11.41 -21.95
CA SER A 18 -14.20 -11.33 -20.71
C SER A 18 -14.96 -12.15 -19.68
N GLN A 19 -14.68 -13.45 -19.61
CA GLN A 19 -15.22 -14.32 -18.57
C GLN A 19 -14.85 -13.68 -17.23
N LYS A 20 -15.88 -13.24 -16.50
CA LYS A 20 -15.69 -12.69 -15.16
C LYS A 20 -15.16 -13.84 -14.31
N LYS A 21 -13.92 -13.74 -13.85
CA LYS A 21 -13.34 -14.73 -12.95
C LYS A 21 -14.22 -14.80 -11.70
N GLU A 22 -14.77 -15.97 -11.42
CA GLU A 22 -15.50 -16.24 -10.19
C GLU A 22 -14.49 -16.54 -9.08
N PHE A 23 -14.76 -16.04 -7.88
CA PHE A 23 -13.92 -16.22 -6.69
C PHE A 23 -14.74 -16.90 -5.61
N ALA A 24 -14.14 -17.83 -4.87
CA ALA A 24 -14.83 -18.54 -3.80
C ALA A 24 -15.12 -17.63 -2.59
N ASN A 25 -14.29 -16.60 -2.37
CA ASN A 25 -14.46 -15.61 -1.30
C ASN A 25 -13.69 -14.32 -1.63
N GLN A 26 -13.91 -13.30 -0.79
CA GLN A 26 -13.25 -11.99 -0.90
C GLN A 26 -11.71 -12.10 -0.84
N GLY A 27 -11.16 -12.96 0.01
CA GLY A 27 -9.70 -13.13 0.12
C GLY A 27 -9.07 -13.61 -1.18
N GLU A 28 -9.72 -14.55 -1.89
CA GLU A 28 -9.25 -15.01 -3.20
C GLU A 28 -9.29 -13.89 -4.25
N GLN A 29 -10.37 -13.09 -4.24
CA GLN A 29 -10.51 -11.93 -5.12
C GLN A 29 -9.43 -10.88 -4.85
N GLU A 30 -9.15 -10.57 -3.58
CA GLU A 30 -8.11 -9.62 -3.19
C GLU A 30 -6.71 -10.11 -3.56
N ASN A 31 -6.44 -11.41 -3.42
CA ASN A 31 -5.17 -12.01 -3.82
C ASN A 31 -5.00 -11.96 -5.33
N TYR A 32 -6.06 -12.22 -6.10
CA TYR A 32 -6.04 -12.03 -7.54
C TYR A 32 -5.77 -10.57 -7.92
N TRP A 33 -6.41 -9.60 -7.27
CA TRP A 33 -6.14 -8.18 -7.53
C TRP A 33 -4.69 -7.79 -7.22
N ALA A 34 -4.13 -8.28 -6.12
CA ALA A 34 -2.72 -8.09 -5.81
C ALA A 34 -1.82 -8.65 -6.93
N GLU A 35 -2.09 -9.88 -7.38
CA GLU A 35 -1.35 -10.51 -8.47
C GLU A 35 -1.44 -9.69 -9.77
N GLN A 36 -2.64 -9.21 -10.13
CA GLN A 36 -2.82 -8.39 -11.33
C GLN A 36 -2.11 -7.04 -11.22
N LEU A 37 -2.11 -6.41 -10.04
CA LEU A 37 -1.40 -5.15 -9.80
C LEU A 37 0.11 -5.35 -9.99
N PHE A 38 0.71 -6.38 -9.38
CA PHE A 38 2.13 -6.68 -9.58
C PHE A 38 2.45 -7.11 -11.01
N LYS A 39 1.56 -7.82 -11.71
CA LYS A 39 1.80 -8.20 -13.12
C LYS A 39 1.79 -6.99 -14.07
N LYS A 40 0.89 -6.03 -13.85
CA LYS A 40 0.64 -4.93 -14.78
C LYS A 40 1.41 -3.65 -14.45
N GLU A 41 1.60 -3.37 -13.16
CA GLU A 41 2.09 -2.07 -12.70
C GLU A 41 3.47 -2.13 -12.04
N TYR A 42 4.00 -3.33 -11.77
CA TYR A 42 5.30 -3.45 -11.11
C TYR A 42 6.41 -2.82 -11.96
N LYS A 43 7.07 -1.84 -11.35
CA LYS A 43 8.32 -1.26 -11.81
C LYS A 43 9.18 -1.08 -10.57
N LYS A 44 10.38 -1.66 -10.58
CA LYS A 44 11.31 -1.51 -9.47
C LYS A 44 11.61 -0.03 -9.27
N GLN A 45 11.53 0.40 -8.01
CA GLN A 45 11.79 1.76 -7.54
C GLN A 45 12.98 1.73 -6.59
N ASP A 46 13.53 2.92 -6.32
CA ASP A 46 14.56 3.12 -5.31
C ASP A 46 14.04 4.07 -4.24
N PHE A 47 14.10 3.62 -3.00
CA PHE A 47 13.69 4.39 -1.83
C PHE A 47 14.87 4.47 -0.87
N GLU A 48 15.24 5.70 -0.51
CA GLU A 48 16.17 5.90 0.58
C GLU A 48 15.53 5.46 1.90
N LYS A 49 16.33 4.91 2.81
CA LYS A 49 15.89 4.77 4.20
C LYS A 49 15.68 6.16 4.81
N PHE A 50 14.75 6.24 5.75
CA PHE A 50 14.53 7.47 6.50
C PHE A 50 15.80 7.93 7.21
N LYS A 51 16.18 9.19 6.99
CA LYS A 51 17.40 9.81 7.54
C LYS A 51 17.12 10.72 8.76
N GLY A 52 15.85 11.05 9.01
CA GLY A 52 15.43 11.90 10.13
C GLY A 52 15.40 11.16 11.47
N LYS A 53 14.83 11.80 12.48
CA LYS A 53 14.71 11.25 13.82
C LYS A 53 13.55 10.25 13.90
N ILE A 54 13.85 9.04 14.35
CA ILE A 54 12.86 7.99 14.64
C ILE A 54 12.72 7.86 16.15
N GLU A 55 11.52 8.09 16.68
CA GLU A 55 11.19 7.92 18.10
C GLU A 55 10.07 6.88 18.25
N ILE A 56 10.33 5.80 19.00
CA ILE A 56 9.30 4.83 19.36
C ILE A 56 8.54 5.42 20.55
N LEU A 57 7.30 5.85 20.33
CA LEU A 57 6.48 6.47 21.37
C LEU A 57 5.84 5.40 22.28
N ASN A 58 5.39 4.30 21.68
CA ASN A 58 4.86 3.12 22.35
C ASN A 58 4.83 1.93 21.37
N ASN A 59 4.21 0.82 21.78
CA ASN A 59 4.14 -0.42 20.99
C ASN A 59 3.49 -0.27 19.61
N ASN A 60 2.64 0.74 19.42
CA ASN A 60 1.83 0.92 18.21
C ASN A 60 2.07 2.29 17.55
N GLN A 61 3.01 3.10 18.05
CA GLN A 61 3.25 4.45 17.52
C GLN A 61 4.73 4.73 17.36
N ILE A 62 5.11 5.11 16.14
CA ILE A 62 6.47 5.53 15.80
C ILE A 62 6.39 6.92 15.19
N LYS A 63 7.19 7.85 15.71
CA LYS A 63 7.31 9.21 15.21
C LYS A 63 8.54 9.34 14.32
N PHE A 64 8.33 9.93 13.15
CA PHE A 64 9.32 10.22 12.12
C PHE A 64 9.37 11.73 11.94
N ASP A 65 10.35 12.40 12.54
CA ASP A 65 10.40 13.86 12.68
C ASP A 65 9.07 14.44 13.21
N ASN A 66 8.24 15.03 12.36
CA ASN A 66 6.95 15.62 12.71
C ASN A 66 5.74 14.75 12.33
N LYS A 67 5.95 13.54 11.80
CA LYS A 67 4.88 12.62 11.37
C LYS A 67 4.74 11.45 12.33
N ILE A 68 3.52 11.00 12.58
CA ILE A 68 3.23 9.82 13.41
C ILE A 68 2.71 8.68 12.55
N LEU A 69 3.30 7.51 12.68
CA LEU A 69 2.80 6.26 12.14
C LEU A 69 2.13 5.46 13.27
N ASN A 70 0.82 5.24 13.16
CA ASN A 70 0.06 4.34 14.01
C ASN A 70 0.03 2.95 13.36
N ILE A 71 0.47 1.93 14.10
CA ILE A 71 0.72 0.58 13.60
C ILE A 71 -0.13 -0.42 14.37
N HIS A 72 -1.03 -1.10 13.66
CA HIS A 72 -1.82 -2.20 14.17
C HIS A 72 -1.51 -3.48 13.38
N CYS A 73 -0.35 -4.07 13.64
CA CYS A 73 0.11 -5.26 12.92
C CYS A 73 0.85 -6.26 13.81
N PRO A 74 1.11 -7.50 13.33
CA PRO A 74 1.96 -8.45 14.03
C PRO A 74 3.32 -7.86 14.41
N LYS A 75 3.74 -8.07 15.66
CA LYS A 75 4.99 -7.50 16.21
C LYS A 75 6.24 -7.88 15.41
N ILE A 76 6.22 -9.03 14.76
CA ILE A 76 7.31 -9.55 13.93
C ILE A 76 7.66 -8.63 12.74
N TYR A 77 6.73 -7.78 12.31
CA TYR A 77 6.92 -6.83 11.22
C TYR A 77 7.20 -5.39 11.68
N LEU A 78 7.13 -5.09 12.99
CA LEU A 78 7.51 -3.78 13.52
C LEU A 78 8.91 -3.31 13.08
N PRO A 79 9.92 -4.20 12.92
CA PRO A 79 11.21 -3.82 12.38
C PRO A 79 11.18 -3.16 11.00
N ILE A 80 10.14 -3.38 10.17
CA ILE A 80 10.01 -2.72 8.86
C ILE A 80 9.94 -1.20 9.05
N PHE A 81 9.22 -0.76 10.08
CA PHE A 81 8.98 0.65 10.38
C PHE A 81 10.08 1.23 11.27
N SER A 82 10.45 0.54 12.36
CA SER A 82 11.44 1.08 13.31
C SER A 82 12.85 1.21 12.73
N THR A 83 13.16 0.51 11.64
CA THR A 83 14.43 0.66 10.91
C THR A 83 14.40 1.75 9.82
N GLY A 84 13.26 2.43 9.63
CA GLY A 84 13.11 3.48 8.63
C GLY A 84 13.09 3.01 7.18
N ILE A 85 12.88 1.71 6.92
CA ILE A 85 12.75 1.18 5.55
C ILE A 85 11.43 1.64 4.93
N PHE A 86 10.37 1.65 5.74
CA PHE A 86 9.08 2.22 5.40
C PHE A 86 8.70 3.28 6.43
N PHE A 87 8.22 4.43 5.97
CA PHE A 87 7.91 5.58 6.80
C PHE A 87 6.73 6.39 6.21
N PRO A 88 5.95 7.10 7.04
CA PRO A 88 4.67 7.68 6.62
C PRO A 88 4.80 8.75 5.53
N GLN A 89 5.93 9.48 5.46
CA GLN A 89 6.17 10.52 4.46
C GLN A 89 6.16 9.99 3.02
N ILE A 90 6.32 8.67 2.80
CA ILE A 90 6.12 8.04 1.49
C ILE A 90 4.69 8.28 0.96
N ILE A 91 3.72 8.44 1.87
CA ILE A 91 2.30 8.56 1.55
C ILE A 91 1.79 9.96 1.81
N ILE A 92 2.08 10.52 2.99
CA ILE A 92 1.52 11.81 3.43
C ILE A 92 2.45 12.99 3.13
N GLY A 93 3.57 12.74 2.45
CA GLY A 93 4.55 13.75 2.07
C GLY A 93 5.50 14.17 3.19
N ASN A 94 6.54 14.90 2.81
CA ASN A 94 7.60 15.40 3.70
C ASN A 94 7.44 16.89 4.06
N THR A 95 6.36 17.53 3.62
CA THR A 95 6.09 18.94 3.91
C THR A 95 5.78 19.16 5.39
N GLU A 96 5.77 20.42 5.82
CA GLU A 96 5.29 20.78 7.16
C GLU A 96 3.86 20.26 7.39
N ASN A 97 3.55 20.03 8.67
CA ASN A 97 2.20 19.63 9.03
C ASN A 97 1.25 20.80 8.77
N ASN A 98 0.10 20.50 8.18
CA ASN A 98 -1.04 21.39 8.26
C ASN A 98 -1.42 21.60 9.73
N LYS A 99 -2.13 22.70 10.01
CA LYS A 99 -2.56 23.05 11.38
C LYS A 99 -3.20 21.84 12.05
N VAL A 100 -2.56 21.31 13.09
CA VAL A 100 -3.08 20.20 13.89
C VAL A 100 -3.91 20.77 15.02
N LEU A 101 -5.18 20.38 15.09
CA LEU A 101 -6.12 20.76 16.15
C LEU A 101 -6.11 19.72 17.27
N THR A 102 -6.38 20.17 18.49
CA THR A 102 -6.66 19.28 19.62
C THR A 102 -7.99 18.57 19.44
N ASP A 103 -8.21 17.43 20.11
CA ASP A 103 -9.50 16.73 20.05
C ASP A 103 -10.68 17.62 20.51
N GLU A 104 -10.44 18.49 21.49
CA GLU A 104 -11.41 19.49 21.96
C GLU A 104 -11.76 20.51 20.87
N ASP A 105 -10.77 20.95 20.09
CA ASP A 105 -11.01 21.90 19.00
C ASP A 105 -11.66 21.23 17.79
N VAL A 106 -11.34 19.96 17.51
CA VAL A 106 -12.01 19.16 16.48
C VAL A 106 -13.48 18.95 16.83
N ALA A 107 -13.81 18.74 18.12
CA ALA A 107 -15.18 18.56 18.58
C ALA A 107 -16.06 19.81 18.39
N LYS A 108 -15.46 21.00 18.34
CA LYS A 108 -16.16 22.27 18.09
C LYS A 108 -16.46 22.50 16.61
N LEU A 109 -15.82 21.76 15.69
CA LEU A 109 -16.03 21.90 14.25
C LEU A 109 -17.40 21.38 13.83
N ASN A 110 -18.07 22.11 12.94
CA ASN A 110 -19.25 21.60 12.27
C ASN A 110 -18.88 20.43 11.33
N PRO A 111 -19.85 19.64 10.84
CA PRO A 111 -19.57 18.46 10.01
C PRO A 111 -18.72 18.74 8.77
N GLU A 112 -18.96 19.86 8.07
CA GLU A 112 -18.23 20.22 6.86
C GLU A 112 -16.78 20.63 7.17
N GLU A 113 -16.59 21.47 8.20
CA GLU A 113 -15.26 21.88 8.66
C GLU A 113 -14.43 20.68 9.11
N ARG A 114 -15.05 19.76 9.84
CA ARG A 114 -14.41 18.53 10.31
C ARG A 114 -14.01 17.62 9.16
N PHE A 115 -14.87 17.49 8.16
CA PHE A 115 -14.58 16.72 6.95
C PHE A 115 -13.39 17.33 6.18
N ARG A 116 -13.41 18.65 5.94
CA ARG A 116 -12.30 19.37 5.28
C ARG A 116 -10.99 19.30 6.08
N TYR A 117 -11.08 19.44 7.40
CA TYR A 117 -9.93 19.29 8.30
C TYR A 117 -9.32 17.89 8.14
N ASN A 118 -10.11 16.84 8.31
CA ASN A 118 -9.67 15.46 8.20
C ASN A 118 -9.08 15.11 6.82
N LEU A 119 -9.65 15.64 5.75
CA LEU A 119 -9.13 15.50 4.38
C LEU A 119 -7.73 16.07 4.21
N ASN A 120 -7.46 17.19 4.86
CA ASN A 120 -6.21 17.92 4.71
C ASN A 120 -5.14 17.52 5.75
N ARG A 121 -5.47 16.69 6.74
CA ARG A 121 -4.48 16.25 7.74
C ARG A 121 -3.37 15.44 7.08
N ASN A 122 -2.14 15.81 7.40
CA ASN A 122 -0.93 15.13 6.96
C ASN A 122 0.03 14.86 8.14
N ASP A 123 -0.42 14.99 9.39
CA ASP A 123 0.41 14.82 10.59
C ASP A 123 0.58 13.36 11.01
N SER A 124 -0.38 12.50 10.65
CA SER A 124 -0.38 11.11 11.05
C SER A 124 -0.99 10.17 10.01
N PHE A 125 -0.54 8.92 10.06
CA PHE A 125 -0.94 7.85 9.16
C PHE A 125 -1.16 6.55 9.94
N SER A 126 -2.28 5.88 9.69
CA SER A 126 -2.64 4.65 10.40
C SER A 126 -2.66 3.46 9.46
N ILE A 127 -2.01 2.37 9.87
CA ILE A 127 -1.98 1.10 9.14
C ILE A 127 -2.52 -0.05 9.98
N SER A 128 -3.16 -1.00 9.32
CA SER A 128 -3.55 -2.29 9.89
C SER A 128 -3.44 -3.41 8.86
N GLU A 129 -3.76 -4.64 9.26
CA GLU A 129 -3.86 -5.80 8.36
C GLU A 129 -2.60 -5.99 7.50
N LEU A 130 -1.43 -5.75 8.09
CA LEU A 130 -0.15 -5.97 7.40
C LEU A 130 0.07 -7.47 7.23
N GLU A 131 0.07 -7.90 5.98
CA GLU A 131 0.18 -9.29 5.58
C GLU A 131 1.32 -9.47 4.58
N GLU A 132 2.12 -10.52 4.74
CA GLU A 132 3.05 -10.97 3.69
C GLU A 132 2.28 -11.77 2.63
N LEU A 133 2.35 -11.34 1.37
CA LEU A 133 1.73 -11.99 0.23
C LEU A 133 2.59 -13.16 -0.26
N ILE A 134 2.65 -14.22 0.56
CA ILE A 134 3.50 -15.40 0.31
C ILE A 134 3.25 -16.07 -1.05
N PHE A 135 2.02 -16.00 -1.56
CA PHE A 135 1.65 -16.55 -2.88
C PHE A 135 2.28 -15.80 -4.06
N LEU A 136 2.84 -14.61 -3.82
CA LEU A 136 3.61 -13.83 -4.80
C LEU A 136 5.13 -14.03 -4.65
N SER A 137 5.56 -14.85 -3.68
CA SER A 137 6.98 -15.06 -3.37
C SER A 137 7.58 -16.11 -4.29
N ASN A 138 8.44 -15.65 -5.21
CA ASN A 138 9.19 -16.52 -6.13
C ASN A 138 10.67 -16.65 -5.74
N SER A 139 11.10 -16.01 -4.64
CA SER A 139 12.49 -15.96 -4.19
C SER A 139 12.58 -15.61 -2.71
N PRO A 140 13.47 -16.23 -1.92
CA PRO A 140 13.69 -15.83 -0.52
C PRO A 140 14.22 -14.40 -0.37
N LYS A 141 14.67 -13.78 -1.46
CA LYS A 141 15.19 -12.41 -1.49
C LYS A 141 14.10 -11.35 -1.57
N ILE A 142 12.86 -11.73 -1.90
CA ILE A 142 11.77 -10.81 -2.18
C ILE A 142 10.63 -11.12 -1.22
N LYS A 143 10.15 -10.10 -0.51
CA LYS A 143 8.91 -10.19 0.28
C LYS A 143 7.99 -9.07 -0.13
N ARG A 144 6.74 -9.41 -0.45
CA ARG A 144 5.69 -8.46 -0.83
C ARG A 144 4.67 -8.42 0.27
N PHE A 145 4.16 -7.23 0.54
CA PHE A 145 3.24 -6.99 1.62
C PHE A 145 2.02 -6.23 1.10
N ARG A 146 0.90 -6.46 1.78
CA ARG A 146 -0.32 -5.66 1.70
C ARG A 146 -0.61 -5.10 3.08
N PHE A 147 -1.17 -3.90 3.14
CA PHE A 147 -1.76 -3.37 4.37
C PHE A 147 -2.94 -2.46 4.05
N TRP A 148 -3.75 -2.20 5.06
CA TRP A 148 -4.86 -1.25 5.00
C TRP A 148 -4.46 0.07 5.62
N SER A 149 -4.84 1.16 4.97
CA SER A 149 -4.63 2.51 5.44
C SER A 149 -5.96 3.19 5.76
N PHE A 150 -6.09 3.67 6.99
CA PHE A 150 -7.25 4.45 7.41
C PHE A 150 -6.91 5.93 7.37
N ARG A 151 -7.65 6.66 6.53
CA ARG A 151 -7.62 8.12 6.53
C ARG A 151 -8.58 8.65 7.60
N HIS A 152 -8.22 9.76 8.22
CA HIS A 152 -9.09 10.41 9.20
C HIS A 152 -10.46 10.69 8.60
N GLY A 153 -11.52 10.28 9.29
CA GLY A 153 -12.90 10.53 8.86
C GLY A 153 -13.41 9.64 7.71
N PHE A 154 -12.65 8.63 7.28
CA PHE A 154 -13.09 7.65 6.29
C PHE A 154 -13.35 6.29 6.95
N ALA A 155 -14.51 5.71 6.66
CA ALA A 155 -14.86 4.36 7.13
C ALA A 155 -14.08 3.27 6.36
N ASN A 156 -13.84 3.51 5.07
CA ASN A 156 -13.28 2.53 4.16
C ASN A 156 -11.76 2.72 4.03
N PRO A 157 -10.95 1.68 4.30
CA PRO A 157 -9.51 1.75 4.15
C PRO A 157 -9.08 1.69 2.67
N GLN A 158 -7.97 2.35 2.39
CA GLN A 158 -7.23 2.20 1.14
C GLN A 158 -6.23 1.06 1.28
N VAL A 159 -6.26 0.09 0.37
CA VAL A 159 -5.25 -0.97 0.31
C VAL A 159 -3.96 -0.40 -0.29
N TYR A 160 -2.82 -0.76 0.30
CA TYR A 160 -1.50 -0.46 -0.24
C TYR A 160 -0.66 -1.72 -0.34
N PHE A 161 0.26 -1.71 -1.30
CA PHE A 161 1.21 -2.78 -1.56
C PHE A 161 2.63 -2.24 -1.50
N PHE A 162 3.55 -3.03 -0.96
CA PHE A 162 4.97 -2.73 -1.02
C PHE A 162 5.84 -3.98 -1.18
N GLU A 163 7.06 -3.80 -1.67
CA GLU A 163 8.05 -4.85 -1.82
C GLU A 163 9.33 -4.51 -1.08
N LEU A 164 9.85 -5.49 -0.34
CA LEU A 164 11.16 -5.45 0.28
C LEU A 164 12.08 -6.45 -0.42
N ILE A 165 13.29 -6.01 -0.77
CA ILE A 165 14.35 -6.86 -1.31
C ILE A 165 15.52 -6.92 -0.35
N ASN A 166 15.95 -8.14 -0.02
CA ASN A 166 17.22 -8.42 0.64
C ASN A 166 18.05 -9.37 -0.23
N GLU A 167 19.05 -8.83 -0.92
CA GLU A 167 19.90 -9.58 -1.86
C GLU A 167 20.72 -10.71 -1.20
N LYS A 168 20.89 -10.64 0.12
CA LYS A 168 21.65 -11.61 0.92
C LYS A 168 20.77 -12.68 1.56
N ALA A 169 19.45 -12.61 1.40
CA ALA A 169 18.54 -13.57 1.99
C ALA A 169 18.51 -14.90 1.24
N ASP A 170 18.30 -15.96 2.00
CA ASP A 170 18.10 -17.34 1.58
C ASP A 170 16.92 -17.96 2.36
N ASN A 171 16.60 -19.22 2.08
CA ASN A 171 15.48 -19.92 2.72
C ASN A 171 15.65 -20.13 4.24
N LYS A 172 16.85 -19.86 4.80
CA LYS A 172 17.15 -19.98 6.23
C LYS A 172 17.18 -18.62 6.93
N THR A 173 17.01 -17.53 6.19
CA THR A 173 17.06 -16.17 6.71
C THR A 173 15.78 -15.88 7.50
N SER A 174 15.91 -15.63 8.80
CA SER A 174 14.77 -15.19 9.63
C SER A 174 14.21 -13.86 9.12
N ILE A 175 12.94 -13.61 9.36
CA ILE A 175 12.28 -12.36 8.97
C ILE A 175 12.95 -11.12 9.57
N GLU A 176 13.42 -11.19 10.81
CA GLU A 176 14.17 -10.10 11.46
C GLU A 176 15.48 -9.79 10.70
N LYS A 177 16.25 -10.83 10.37
CA LYS A 177 17.49 -10.70 9.58
C LYS A 177 17.20 -10.27 8.15
N PHE A 178 16.08 -10.71 7.59
CA PHE A 178 15.58 -10.30 6.29
C PHE A 178 15.39 -8.79 6.27
N ILE A 179 14.55 -8.27 7.18
CA ILE A 179 14.18 -6.86 7.27
C ILE A 179 15.41 -5.98 7.52
N LYS A 180 16.30 -6.37 8.44
CA LYS A 180 17.50 -5.59 8.78
C LYS A 180 18.34 -5.20 7.54
N ASN A 181 18.44 -6.10 6.56
CA ASN A 181 19.24 -5.91 5.36
C ASN A 181 18.39 -5.60 4.11
N ALA A 182 17.08 -5.39 4.30
CA ALA A 182 16.18 -5.12 3.19
C ALA A 182 16.22 -3.65 2.75
N LYS A 183 15.78 -3.46 1.51
CA LYS A 183 15.44 -2.16 0.90
C LYS A 183 14.00 -2.19 0.44
N LEU A 184 13.30 -1.07 0.56
CA LEU A 184 12.01 -0.87 -0.10
C LEU A 184 12.25 -0.66 -1.59
N THR A 185 11.61 -1.47 -2.45
CA THR A 185 11.84 -1.46 -3.90
C THR A 185 10.57 -1.32 -4.72
N TYR A 186 9.42 -1.23 -4.07
CA TYR A 186 8.15 -0.95 -4.70
C TYR A 186 7.16 -0.44 -3.65
N PHE A 187 6.37 0.56 -4.02
CA PHE A 187 5.22 1.01 -3.24
C PHE A 187 4.09 1.47 -4.17
N LYS A 188 2.85 1.06 -3.88
CA LYS A 188 1.71 1.39 -4.73
C LYS A 188 0.37 1.31 -3.98
N ALA A 189 -0.53 2.26 -4.27
CA ALA A 189 -1.92 2.21 -3.86
C ALA A 189 -2.72 1.19 -4.70
N GLY A 190 -3.57 0.41 -4.03
CA GLY A 190 -4.50 -0.55 -4.62
C GLY A 190 -5.94 -0.05 -4.68
N HIS A 191 -6.89 -0.94 -4.38
CA HIS A 191 -8.32 -0.63 -4.29
C HIS A 191 -8.70 -0.09 -2.90
N MET A 192 -9.87 0.54 -2.80
CA MET A 192 -10.53 0.79 -1.51
C MET A 192 -11.34 -0.45 -1.12
N VAL A 193 -11.36 -0.80 0.16
CA VAL A 193 -12.26 -1.84 0.69
C VAL A 193 -13.65 -1.21 0.81
N ILE A 194 -14.64 -1.78 0.14
CA ILE A 194 -16.02 -1.26 0.07
C ILE A 194 -17.04 -2.32 0.48
#